data_AF-A0A9P6D6Y8-F1
#
_entry.id   AF-A0A9P6D6Y8-F1
#
_cell.length_a   1.000
_cell.length_b   1.000
_cell.length_c   1.000
_cell.angle_alpha   90.00
_cell.angle_beta   90.00
_cell.angle_gamma   90.00
#
_symmetry.space_group_name_H-M   'P 1'
#
loop_
_entity.id
_entity.type
_entity.pdbx_description
1 polymer ?
#
loop_
_entity_poly.entity_id
_entity_poly.type
_entity_poly.pdbx_seq_one_letter_code
_entity_poly.pdbx_strand_id
1 'polypeptide(L)'
;MSFLRPLTRTTLHTLRHSAPQPCCRQTLHRYNSLFESPFQRSWRNYSTESTPEKPISAAQRSAAANKARTEAQTKRNRSLLMYSTAVILVATGASYAAVPLYRMFCAATGFAGTPNVGTGRFEPERLVPVENATRIKVHFNADRSEQLPWTFTPQQKFVTVLPGETSLAFYKAKNNSNRDIIGIATYNVTPDRIAPYFSKVECFCFEEQRLLAGEEVDMPLLFFIDKDILDDPSCRNVEDVVLSYTFFRARRNEHGQLEPDAEEDVVQNSLGFGGYEHAPKAEVRNAGKAPDSNPPSTPSQ
;
A
#
# COMPACT_ATOMS: atom_id res chain seq x y z
N MET A 1 36.84 -43.80 -21.49
CA MET A 1 36.63 -44.37 -20.15
C MET A 1 35.56 -43.53 -19.48
N SER A 2 34.29 -43.64 -19.86
CA SER A 2 33.39 -44.76 -19.55
C SER A 2 33.37 -45.03 -18.05
N PHE A 3 32.36 -44.53 -17.33
CA PHE A 3 31.48 -45.33 -16.45
C PHE A 3 30.37 -44.43 -15.88
N LEU A 4 29.26 -44.42 -16.62
CA LEU A 4 27.92 -44.10 -16.14
C LEU A 4 27.37 -45.29 -15.35
N ARG A 5 26.68 -45.03 -14.23
CA ARG A 5 25.48 -45.71 -13.65
C ARG A 5 25.47 -45.63 -12.11
N PRO A 6 24.32 -45.87 -11.43
CA PRO A 6 22.93 -45.64 -11.83
C PRO A 6 22.06 -44.99 -10.72
N LEU A 7 20.93 -44.45 -11.18
CA LEU A 7 19.75 -44.07 -10.40
C LEU A 7 19.18 -45.26 -9.62
N THR A 8 18.92 -45.07 -8.32
CA THR A 8 18.07 -45.97 -7.52
C THR A 8 16.67 -45.40 -7.37
N ARG A 9 15.73 -46.26 -7.72
CA ARG A 9 14.29 -46.11 -7.91
C ARG A 9 13.61 -46.65 -6.66
N THR A 10 12.88 -45.82 -5.92
CA THR A 10 12.13 -46.26 -4.73
C THR A 10 10.67 -45.82 -4.83
N THR A 11 9.89 -46.75 -5.39
CA THR A 11 8.49 -47.11 -5.05
C THR A 11 7.51 -46.01 -4.59
N LEU A 12 6.64 -45.62 -5.53
CA LEU A 12 5.31 -45.08 -5.26
C LEU A 12 4.48 -46.10 -4.46
N HIS A 13 4.04 -45.73 -3.26
CA HIS A 13 2.93 -46.42 -2.58
C HIS A 13 1.60 -45.86 -3.08
N THR A 14 0.89 -46.68 -3.86
CA THR A 14 -0.52 -46.50 -4.21
C THR A 14 -1.40 -46.80 -2.98
N LEU A 15 -1.97 -45.77 -2.37
CA LEU A 15 -3.07 -45.93 -1.41
C LEU A 15 -4.40 -45.87 -2.16
N ARG A 16 -5.09 -47.01 -2.12
CA ARG A 16 -6.35 -47.30 -2.77
C ARG A 16 -7.49 -47.09 -1.75
N HIS A 17 -8.52 -46.36 -2.18
CA HIS A 17 -9.91 -46.41 -1.73
C HIS A 17 -10.26 -46.30 -0.23
N SER A 18 -10.93 -45.20 0.11
CA SER A 18 -12.11 -45.24 1.00
C SER A 18 -13.10 -44.15 0.58
N ALA A 19 -14.09 -44.52 -0.22
CA ALA A 19 -15.26 -43.69 -0.49
C ALA A 19 -16.24 -43.76 0.71
N PRO A 20 -16.84 -42.65 1.15
CA PRO A 20 -17.87 -42.67 2.17
C PRO A 20 -19.22 -43.10 1.56
N GLN A 21 -19.86 -44.09 2.18
CA GLN A 21 -21.21 -44.55 1.85
C GLN A 21 -22.27 -43.52 2.30
N PRO A 22 -23.36 -43.31 1.54
CA PRO A 22 -24.53 -42.59 2.03
C PRO A 22 -25.44 -43.54 2.80
N CYS A 23 -25.46 -43.41 4.12
CA CYS A 23 -26.38 -44.13 5.00
C CYS A 23 -27.72 -43.38 5.04
N CYS A 24 -28.66 -43.81 4.20
CA CYS A 24 -30.07 -43.43 4.26
C CYS A 24 -30.82 -44.54 5.00
N ARG A 25 -31.17 -44.35 6.29
CA ARG A 25 -32.34 -45.00 6.92
C ARG A 25 -32.58 -44.51 8.35
N GLN A 26 -33.80 -44.00 8.53
CA GLN A 26 -34.69 -44.23 9.68
C GLN A 26 -34.28 -43.66 11.05
N THR A 27 -34.79 -42.47 11.37
CA THR A 27 -35.50 -42.24 12.66
C THR A 27 -36.43 -41.02 12.56
N LEU A 28 -37.68 -41.24 12.12
CA LEU A 28 -38.80 -40.35 12.41
C LEU A 28 -39.99 -41.21 12.83
N HIS A 29 -39.96 -41.63 14.09
CA HIS A 29 -41.12 -42.19 14.78
C HIS A 29 -41.37 -41.35 16.02
N ARG A 30 -42.19 -40.30 15.87
CA ARG A 30 -43.06 -39.78 16.93
C ARG A 30 -43.98 -38.71 16.36
N TYR A 31 -45.21 -38.72 16.87
CA TYR A 31 -46.33 -37.84 16.53
C TYR A 31 -47.12 -38.18 15.27
N ASN A 32 -47.85 -39.29 15.35
CA ASN A 32 -49.16 -39.37 14.71
C ASN A 32 -50.13 -40.13 15.63
N SER A 33 -50.90 -39.38 16.40
CA SER A 33 -52.13 -39.84 17.04
C SER A 33 -52.89 -38.61 17.50
N LEU A 34 -54.20 -38.59 17.26
CA LEU A 34 -55.15 -37.47 17.39
C LEU A 34 -55.39 -36.71 16.09
N PHE A 35 -55.93 -37.41 15.10
CA PHE A 35 -56.98 -36.83 14.26
C PHE A 35 -58.05 -37.92 14.03
N GLU A 36 -58.86 -38.15 15.06
CA GLU A 36 -60.14 -38.80 14.90
C GLU A 36 -61.02 -37.92 14.00
N SER A 37 -61.42 -38.49 12.88
CA SER A 37 -62.56 -38.05 12.11
C SER A 37 -63.86 -38.33 12.88
N PRO A 38 -64.79 -37.36 12.93
CA PRO A 38 -66.20 -37.67 12.86
C PRO A 38 -66.67 -37.30 11.45
N PHE A 39 -66.62 -38.30 10.59
CA PHE A 39 -67.59 -38.41 9.50
C PHE A 39 -68.99 -38.32 10.11
N GLN A 40 -69.87 -37.60 9.41
CA GLN A 40 -71.30 -37.49 9.69
C GLN A 40 -71.68 -36.83 11.02
N ARG A 41 -72.02 -35.54 10.92
CA ARG A 41 -73.30 -35.08 11.46
C ARG A 41 -73.71 -33.79 10.77
N SER A 42 -74.99 -33.75 10.44
CA SER A 42 -75.75 -32.55 10.14
C SER A 42 -75.47 -31.93 8.76
N TRP A 43 -76.00 -32.60 7.73
CA TRP A 43 -76.76 -31.87 6.72
C TRP A 43 -77.89 -31.13 7.44
N ARG A 44 -77.55 -29.96 7.98
CA ARG A 44 -78.52 -29.04 8.57
C ARG A 44 -79.15 -28.35 7.40
N ASN A 45 -80.46 -28.56 7.28
CA ASN A 45 -81.37 -27.82 6.44
C ASN A 45 -81.00 -26.33 6.44
N TYR A 46 -80.26 -25.89 5.43
CA TYR A 46 -80.26 -24.51 5.03
C TYR A 46 -81.32 -24.45 3.93
N SER A 47 -82.57 -24.33 4.40
CA SER A 47 -83.61 -23.72 3.60
C SER A 47 -83.00 -22.46 2.98
N THR A 48 -82.92 -22.44 1.66
CA THR A 48 -82.67 -21.24 0.88
C THR A 48 -83.82 -20.28 1.13
N GLU A 49 -83.80 -19.63 2.29
CA GLU A 49 -84.52 -18.40 2.53
C GLU A 49 -83.72 -17.34 1.78
N SER A 50 -84.06 -17.19 0.50
CA SER A 50 -83.60 -16.08 -0.32
C SER A 50 -84.22 -14.80 0.24
N THR A 51 -83.68 -14.31 1.35
CA THR A 51 -83.82 -12.91 1.71
C THR A 51 -83.30 -12.13 0.50
N PRO A 52 -84.05 -11.17 -0.05
CA PRO A 52 -83.55 -10.40 -1.17
C PRO A 52 -82.38 -9.57 -0.64
N GLU A 53 -81.16 -10.05 -0.85
CA GLU A 53 -79.99 -9.17 -0.87
C GLU A 53 -80.33 -8.10 -1.89
N LYS A 54 -80.59 -6.88 -1.40
CA LYS A 54 -80.63 -5.68 -2.24
C LYS A 54 -79.46 -5.80 -3.21
N PRO A 55 -79.67 -5.66 -4.53
CA PRO A 55 -78.62 -5.89 -5.49
C PRO A 55 -77.49 -4.93 -5.14
N ILE A 56 -76.43 -5.45 -4.51
CA ILE A 56 -75.21 -4.69 -4.25
C ILE A 56 -74.81 -4.24 -5.64
N SER A 57 -74.96 -2.94 -5.89
CA SER A 57 -74.83 -2.41 -7.24
C SER A 57 -73.44 -2.80 -7.76
N ALA A 58 -73.29 -2.98 -9.07
CA ALA A 58 -71.98 -3.29 -9.64
C ALA A 58 -70.90 -2.30 -9.14
N ALA A 59 -71.29 -1.05 -8.84
CA ALA A 59 -70.46 -0.04 -8.20
C ALA A 59 -70.01 -0.45 -6.78
N GLN A 60 -70.89 -0.93 -5.90
CA GLN A 60 -70.55 -1.36 -4.53
C GLN A 60 -69.66 -2.62 -4.51
N ARG A 61 -69.87 -3.58 -5.43
CA ARG A 61 -68.97 -4.75 -5.57
C ARG A 61 -67.58 -4.35 -6.06
N SER A 62 -67.53 -3.42 -7.02
CA SER A 62 -66.26 -2.87 -7.51
C SER A 62 -65.52 -2.06 -6.44
N ALA A 63 -66.23 -1.31 -5.59
CA ALA A 63 -65.65 -0.57 -4.48
C ALA A 63 -65.05 -1.48 -3.39
N ALA A 64 -65.74 -2.56 -3.02
CA ALA A 64 -65.23 -3.54 -2.06
C ALA A 64 -64.01 -4.31 -2.61
N ALA A 65 -64.04 -4.70 -3.90
CA ALA A 65 -62.91 -5.32 -4.58
C ALA A 65 -61.71 -4.38 -4.69
N ASN A 66 -61.94 -3.10 -4.98
CA ASN A 66 -60.90 -2.08 -5.02
C ASN A 66 -60.30 -1.84 -3.62
N LYS A 67 -61.12 -1.80 -2.56
CA LYS A 67 -60.65 -1.67 -1.17
C LYS A 67 -59.81 -2.88 -0.72
N ALA A 68 -60.23 -4.10 -1.04
CA ALA A 68 -59.44 -5.30 -0.75
C ALA A 68 -58.10 -5.32 -1.53
N ARG A 69 -58.11 -4.84 -2.78
CA ARG A 69 -56.89 -4.68 -3.61
C ARG A 69 -55.94 -3.63 -3.02
N THR A 70 -56.44 -2.49 -2.55
CA THR A 70 -55.60 -1.45 -1.93
C THR A 70 -55.07 -1.89 -0.56
N GLU A 71 -55.83 -2.63 0.24
CA GLU A 71 -55.35 -3.22 1.49
C GLU A 71 -54.28 -4.31 1.26
N ALA A 72 -54.44 -5.15 0.23
CA ALA A 72 -53.42 -6.10 -0.17
C ALA A 72 -52.15 -5.41 -0.73
N GLN A 73 -52.32 -4.35 -1.53
CA GLN A 73 -51.21 -3.55 -2.04
C GLN A 73 -50.47 -2.80 -0.92
N THR A 74 -51.16 -2.21 0.05
CA THR A 74 -50.52 -1.50 1.18
C THR A 74 -49.74 -2.43 2.09
N LYS A 75 -50.23 -3.65 2.36
CA LYS A 75 -49.48 -4.68 3.09
C LYS A 75 -48.22 -5.13 2.35
N ARG A 76 -48.31 -5.31 1.03
CA ARG A 76 -47.15 -5.63 0.16
C ARG A 76 -46.15 -4.48 0.11
N ASN A 77 -46.62 -3.25 -0.11
CA ASN A 77 -45.77 -2.05 -0.17
C ASN A 77 -45.08 -1.78 1.17
N ARG A 78 -45.77 -1.99 2.31
CA ARG A 78 -45.17 -1.89 3.65
C ARG A 78 -44.08 -2.94 3.85
N SER A 79 -44.34 -4.18 3.44
CA SER A 79 -43.33 -5.25 3.54
C SER A 79 -42.12 -4.93 2.66
N LEU A 80 -42.35 -4.50 1.41
CA LEU A 80 -41.29 -4.08 0.49
C LEU A 80 -40.47 -2.91 1.05
N LEU A 81 -41.11 -1.89 1.63
CA LEU A 81 -40.42 -0.77 2.27
C LEU A 81 -39.54 -1.22 3.43
N MET A 82 -40.03 -2.13 4.28
CA MET A 82 -39.24 -2.64 5.40
C MET A 82 -38.01 -3.42 4.90
N TYR A 83 -38.18 -4.29 3.90
CA TYR A 83 -37.06 -5.04 3.33
C TYR A 83 -36.06 -4.14 2.60
N SER A 84 -36.54 -3.19 1.78
CA SER A 84 -35.66 -2.27 1.06
C SER A 84 -34.85 -1.39 2.02
N THR A 85 -35.49 -0.89 3.08
CA THR A 85 -34.80 -0.07 4.10
C THR A 85 -33.77 -0.89 4.87
N ALA A 86 -34.08 -2.14 5.22
CA ALA A 86 -33.13 -3.04 5.89
C ALA A 86 -31.89 -3.31 5.02
N VAL A 87 -32.08 -3.58 3.72
CA VAL A 87 -30.97 -3.81 2.78
C VAL A 87 -30.08 -2.57 2.66
N ILE A 88 -30.67 -1.37 2.57
CA ILE A 88 -29.90 -0.11 2.48
C ILE A 88 -29.06 0.10 3.74
N LEU A 89 -29.62 -0.11 4.93
CA LEU A 89 -28.90 0.04 6.20
C LEU A 89 -27.76 -0.97 6.32
N VAL A 90 -28.00 -2.23 5.94
CA VAL A 90 -26.97 -3.28 5.97
C VAL A 90 -25.85 -2.98 4.97
N ALA A 91 -26.18 -2.60 3.73
CA ALA A 91 -25.20 -2.29 2.71
C ALA A 91 -24.34 -1.08 3.11
N THR A 92 -24.96 -0.05 3.69
CA THR A 92 -24.26 1.14 4.18
C THR A 92 -23.37 0.80 5.38
N GLY A 93 -23.87 0.03 6.33
CA GLY A 93 -23.10 -0.43 7.49
C GLY A 93 -21.91 -1.31 7.09
N ALA A 94 -22.11 -2.24 6.16
CA ALA A 94 -21.04 -3.09 5.64
C ALA A 94 -19.98 -2.29 4.89
N SER A 95 -20.37 -1.30 4.09
CA SER A 95 -19.44 -0.43 3.36
C SER A 95 -18.59 0.41 4.32
N TYR A 96 -19.20 0.95 5.38
CA TYR A 96 -18.48 1.71 6.40
C TYR A 96 -17.56 0.82 7.25
N ALA A 97 -17.99 -0.40 7.58
CA ALA A 97 -17.20 -1.35 8.38
C ALA A 97 -16.08 -2.04 7.59
N ALA A 98 -16.16 -2.11 6.26
CA ALA A 98 -15.17 -2.78 5.43
C ALA A 98 -13.77 -2.17 5.56
N VAL A 99 -13.67 -0.83 5.62
CA VAL A 99 -12.38 -0.12 5.74
C VAL A 99 -11.67 -0.42 7.07
N PRO A 100 -12.28 -0.23 8.26
CA PRO A 100 -11.61 -0.55 9.53
C PRO A 100 -11.35 -2.05 9.69
N LEU A 101 -12.23 -2.93 9.20
CA LEU A 101 -12.01 -4.38 9.23
C LEU A 101 -10.80 -4.77 8.36
N TYR A 102 -10.70 -4.19 7.16
CA TYR A 102 -9.55 -4.37 6.28
C TYR A 102 -8.26 -3.85 6.93
N ARG A 103 -8.31 -2.68 7.60
CA ARG A 103 -7.17 -2.13 8.34
C ARG A 103 -6.73 -3.04 9.50
N MET A 104 -7.67 -3.58 10.28
CA MET A 104 -7.34 -4.53 11.36
C MET A 104 -6.73 -5.82 10.80
N PHE A 105 -7.27 -6.34 9.70
CA PHE A 105 -6.70 -7.50 9.03
C PHE A 105 -5.29 -7.22 8.51
N CYS A 106 -5.09 -6.08 7.83
CA CYS A 106 -3.77 -5.68 7.31
C CYS A 106 -2.76 -5.42 8.43
N ALA A 107 -3.20 -4.83 9.56
CA ALA A 107 -2.35 -4.56 10.72
C ALA A 107 -2.08 -5.80 11.61
N ALA A 108 -2.83 -6.90 11.43
CA ALA A 108 -2.57 -8.17 12.11
C ALA A 108 -1.73 -9.12 11.26
N THR A 109 -1.86 -9.05 9.94
CA THR A 109 -1.19 -9.96 8.99
C THR A 109 0.01 -9.34 8.28
N GLY A 110 0.20 -8.01 8.36
CA GLY A 110 1.21 -7.28 7.60
C GLY A 110 0.96 -7.21 6.09
N PHE A 111 -0.27 -7.52 5.64
CA PHE A 111 -0.62 -7.52 4.22
C PHE A 111 -0.50 -6.10 3.60
N ALA A 112 0.02 -6.02 2.38
CA ALA A 112 0.29 -4.78 1.64
C ALA A 112 1.30 -3.80 2.30
N GLY A 113 2.17 -4.29 3.19
CA GLY A 113 3.22 -3.46 3.81
C GLY A 113 2.69 -2.52 4.91
N THR A 114 1.46 -2.74 5.38
CA THR A 114 0.93 -2.02 6.54
C THR A 114 1.71 -2.49 7.78
N PRO A 115 2.41 -1.60 8.50
CA PRO A 115 3.19 -2.02 9.66
C PRO A 115 2.23 -2.58 10.71
N ASN A 116 2.52 -3.78 11.22
CA ASN A 116 1.90 -4.25 12.45
C ASN A 116 2.16 -3.17 13.52
N VAL A 117 1.26 -2.98 14.48
CA VAL A 117 1.44 -2.00 15.58
C VAL A 117 2.61 -2.33 16.52
N GLY A 118 3.35 -3.41 16.24
CA GLY A 118 4.74 -3.55 16.65
C GLY A 118 5.64 -2.90 15.61
N THR A 119 6.39 -1.87 16.00
CA THR A 119 7.36 -1.14 15.18
C THR A 119 8.48 -2.07 14.68
N GLY A 120 8.17 -3.04 13.82
CA GLY A 120 8.94 -4.29 13.66
C GLY A 120 10.36 -4.16 13.09
N ARG A 121 10.85 -2.96 12.81
CA ARG A 121 12.27 -2.68 12.55
C ARG A 121 12.94 -1.84 13.64
N PHE A 122 12.20 -0.99 14.35
CA PHE A 122 12.71 -0.08 15.38
C PHE A 122 12.22 -0.45 16.79
N GLU A 123 11.71 -1.67 16.98
CA GLU A 123 11.31 -2.15 18.30
C GLU A 123 12.53 -2.20 19.24
N PRO A 124 12.35 -1.83 20.52
CA PRO A 124 13.44 -1.86 21.50
C PRO A 124 14.07 -3.25 21.63
N GLU A 125 13.34 -4.33 21.33
CA GLU A 125 13.84 -5.71 21.34
C GLU A 125 14.80 -6.04 20.18
N ARG A 126 14.78 -5.27 19.08
CA ARG A 126 15.70 -5.40 17.94
C ARG A 126 16.97 -4.56 18.12
N LEU A 127 16.93 -3.57 19.00
CA LEU A 127 18.05 -2.66 19.33
C LEU A 127 18.92 -3.19 20.47
N VAL A 128 18.77 -4.47 20.83
CA VAL A 128 19.62 -5.14 21.84
C VAL A 128 20.79 -5.81 21.12
N PRO A 129 22.03 -5.44 21.43
CA PRO A 129 23.20 -6.02 20.79
C PRO A 129 23.33 -7.50 21.15
N VAL A 130 23.59 -8.35 20.15
CA VAL A 130 23.88 -9.77 20.35
C VAL A 130 25.37 -9.94 20.65
N GLU A 131 25.74 -10.03 21.93
CA GLU A 131 27.15 -10.05 22.37
C GLU A 131 27.97 -11.24 21.82
N ASN A 132 27.32 -12.35 21.48
CA ASN A 132 27.97 -13.56 20.95
C ASN A 132 28.10 -13.56 19.40
N ALA A 133 27.65 -12.52 18.73
CA ALA A 133 27.66 -12.43 17.27
C ALA A 133 29.00 -11.90 16.73
N THR A 134 29.29 -12.23 15.47
CA THR A 134 30.43 -11.66 14.74
C THR A 134 30.24 -10.16 14.57
N ARG A 135 31.29 -9.40 14.87
CA ARG A 135 31.31 -7.95 14.65
C ARG A 135 31.42 -7.64 13.16
N ILE A 136 30.60 -6.70 12.70
CA ILE A 136 30.57 -6.27 11.30
C ILE A 136 31.29 -4.92 11.19
N LYS A 137 32.24 -4.84 10.27
CA LYS A 137 32.98 -3.62 9.96
C LYS A 137 32.24 -2.85 8.86
N VAL A 138 31.75 -1.67 9.21
CA VAL A 138 31.09 -0.76 8.27
C VAL A 138 32.10 0.28 7.82
N HIS A 139 32.44 0.27 6.54
CA HIS A 139 33.29 1.26 5.87
C HIS A 139 32.43 2.39 5.33
N PHE A 140 32.88 3.62 5.54
CA PHE A 140 32.19 4.82 5.06
C PHE A 140 32.92 5.36 3.85
N ASN A 141 32.21 5.40 2.73
CA ASN A 141 32.68 6.02 1.51
C ASN A 141 31.86 7.29 1.22
N ALA A 142 32.53 8.30 0.68
CA ALA A 142 31.99 9.64 0.47
C ALA A 142 32.45 10.17 -0.88
N ASP A 143 31.50 10.28 -1.81
CA ASP A 143 31.70 10.76 -3.16
C ASP A 143 30.81 11.98 -3.44
N ARG A 144 31.18 12.75 -4.47
CA ARG A 144 30.44 13.92 -4.91
C ARG A 144 30.62 14.12 -6.41
N SER A 145 29.59 14.62 -7.08
CA SER A 145 29.66 14.91 -8.51
C SER A 145 30.64 16.05 -8.78
N GLU A 146 31.26 16.06 -9.96
CA GLU A 146 32.21 17.11 -10.36
C GLU A 146 31.55 18.50 -10.41
N GLN A 147 30.26 18.53 -10.73
CA GLN A 147 29.42 19.73 -10.81
C GLN A 147 29.05 20.32 -9.44
N LEU A 148 29.29 19.57 -8.36
CA LEU A 148 29.08 20.00 -6.99
C LEU A 148 30.44 20.38 -6.37
N PRO A 149 30.76 21.67 -6.20
CA PRO A 149 32.03 22.13 -5.66
C PRO A 149 32.08 22.00 -4.13
N TRP A 150 31.70 20.83 -3.62
CA TRP A 150 31.72 20.51 -2.20
C TRP A 150 32.89 19.60 -1.85
N THR A 151 33.46 19.80 -0.68
CA THR A 151 34.30 18.79 -0.03
C THR A 151 33.40 17.96 0.85
N PHE A 152 33.28 16.67 0.56
CA PHE A 152 32.48 15.74 1.35
C PHE A 152 33.37 14.57 1.79
N THR A 153 33.57 14.43 3.10
CA THR A 153 34.46 13.41 3.66
C THR A 153 33.87 12.78 4.91
N PRO A 154 34.09 11.48 5.14
CA PRO A 154 33.69 10.85 6.39
C PRO A 154 34.71 11.23 7.47
N GLN A 155 34.25 11.51 8.69
CA GLN A 155 35.15 11.75 9.83
C GLN A 155 35.86 10.46 10.26
N GLN A 156 35.23 9.32 10.03
CA GLN A 156 35.70 7.99 10.39
C GLN A 156 35.71 7.13 9.12
N LYS A 157 36.78 6.40 8.83
CA LYS A 157 36.82 5.52 7.64
C LYS A 157 36.01 4.25 7.82
N PHE A 158 35.98 3.73 9.04
CA PHE A 158 35.21 2.54 9.39
C PHE A 158 34.83 2.57 10.87
N VAL A 159 33.75 1.87 11.19
CA VAL A 159 33.36 1.51 12.56
C VAL A 159 33.04 0.02 12.62
N THR A 160 33.16 -0.56 13.80
CA THR A 160 32.87 -1.97 14.02
C THR A 160 31.71 -2.08 14.99
N VAL A 161 30.63 -2.73 14.57
CA VAL A 161 29.35 -2.78 15.31
C VAL A 161 28.87 -4.21 15.45
N LEU A 162 28.17 -4.51 16.54
CA LEU A 162 27.43 -5.76 16.69
C LEU A 162 26.06 -5.67 16.02
N PRO A 163 25.50 -6.79 15.50
CA PRO A 163 24.10 -6.84 15.11
C PRO A 163 23.20 -6.47 16.30
N GLY A 164 22.25 -5.55 16.08
CA GLY A 164 21.39 -4.93 17.09
C GLY A 164 21.99 -3.70 17.76
N GLU A 165 23.30 -3.44 17.61
CA GLU A 165 23.95 -2.24 18.15
C GLU A 165 23.64 -1.02 17.28
N THR A 166 23.21 0.06 17.92
CA THR A 166 23.04 1.36 17.24
C THR A 166 24.35 2.12 17.24
N SER A 167 24.76 2.62 16.07
CA SER A 167 26.01 3.35 15.90
C SER A 167 25.79 4.69 15.19
N LEU A 168 26.62 5.66 15.56
CA LEU A 168 26.60 7.02 15.03
C LEU A 168 27.91 7.30 14.28
N ALA A 169 27.79 7.66 13.01
CA ALA A 169 28.90 8.13 12.19
C ALA A 169 28.69 9.59 11.81
N PHE A 170 29.78 10.30 11.53
CA PHE A 170 29.74 11.70 11.11
C PHE A 170 30.39 11.87 9.75
N TYR A 171 29.72 12.64 8.89
CA TYR A 171 30.30 13.16 7.67
C TYR A 171 30.46 14.66 7.77
N LYS A 172 31.46 15.21 7.08
CA LYS A 172 31.67 16.65 6.97
C LYS A 172 31.47 17.07 5.53
N ALA A 173 30.64 18.10 5.34
CA ALA A 173 30.41 18.73 4.05
C ALA A 173 30.78 20.21 4.13
N LYS A 174 31.48 20.69 3.09
CA LYS A 174 31.88 22.08 2.94
C LYS A 174 31.57 22.58 1.55
N ASN A 175 30.87 23.71 1.45
CA ASN A 175 30.68 24.39 0.18
C ASN A 175 31.89 25.28 -0.13
N ASN A 176 32.70 24.90 -1.12
CA ASN A 176 33.89 25.69 -1.53
C ASN A 176 33.56 26.80 -2.54
N SER A 177 32.28 26.98 -2.89
CA SER A 177 31.87 28.03 -3.81
C SER A 177 31.46 29.31 -3.08
N ASN A 178 31.35 30.39 -3.85
CA ASN A 178 30.89 31.70 -3.40
C ASN A 178 29.38 31.90 -3.52
N ARG A 179 28.62 30.81 -3.75
CA ARG A 179 27.16 30.83 -3.87
C ARG A 179 26.54 29.73 -3.05
N ASP A 180 25.30 29.92 -2.67
CA ASP A 180 24.54 28.91 -1.98
C ASP A 180 24.21 27.78 -2.98
N ILE A 181 24.42 26.54 -2.55
CA ILE A 181 24.16 25.37 -3.39
C ILE A 181 23.27 24.41 -2.61
N ILE A 182 22.33 23.81 -3.33
CA ILE A 182 21.50 22.72 -2.82
C ILE A 182 22.09 21.41 -3.37
N GLY A 183 22.28 20.45 -2.48
CA GLY A 183 22.74 19.11 -2.80
C GLY A 183 21.74 18.06 -2.31
N ILE A 184 21.63 16.98 -3.08
CA ILE A 184 20.90 15.77 -2.70
C ILE A 184 21.87 14.59 -2.72
N ALA A 185 21.74 13.67 -1.76
CA ALA A 185 22.64 12.53 -1.66
C ALA A 185 21.90 11.22 -1.93
N THR A 186 22.52 10.36 -2.73
CA THR A 186 22.09 8.97 -2.90
C THR A 186 23.03 8.07 -2.12
N TYR A 187 22.54 6.88 -1.74
CA TYR A 187 23.36 5.91 -1.03
C TYR A 187 23.18 4.50 -1.57
N ASN A 188 24.21 3.70 -1.35
CA ASN A 188 24.19 2.27 -1.58
C ASN A 188 24.91 1.54 -0.45
N VAL A 189 24.45 0.32 -0.20
CA VAL A 189 25.04 -0.60 0.79
C VAL A 189 25.56 -1.82 0.05
N THR A 190 26.81 -2.17 0.26
CA THR A 190 27.44 -3.32 -0.40
C THR A 190 28.05 -4.25 0.66
N PRO A 191 27.85 -5.57 0.56
CA PRO A 191 27.16 -6.32 -0.50
C PRO A 191 25.62 -6.23 -0.43
N ASP A 192 24.93 -6.26 -1.57
CA ASP A 192 23.47 -6.05 -1.66
C ASP A 192 22.63 -6.97 -0.76
N ARG A 193 23.15 -8.17 -0.47
CA ARG A 193 22.51 -9.15 0.43
C ARG A 193 22.27 -8.61 1.84
N ILE A 194 23.10 -7.67 2.31
CA ILE A 194 22.93 -7.06 3.63
C ILE A 194 21.94 -5.89 3.64
N ALA A 195 21.63 -5.31 2.47
CA ALA A 195 20.80 -4.13 2.37
C ALA A 195 19.43 -4.24 3.09
N PRO A 196 18.73 -5.40 3.11
CA PRO A 196 17.47 -5.54 3.84
C PRO A 196 17.60 -5.45 5.37
N TYR A 197 18.78 -5.77 5.90
CA TYR A 197 19.09 -5.80 7.33
C TYR A 197 19.78 -4.51 7.80
N PHE A 198 20.33 -3.73 6.87
CA PHE A 198 20.95 -2.45 7.17
C PHE A 198 19.88 -1.36 7.29
N SER A 199 19.54 -0.99 8.52
CA SER A 199 18.52 0.02 8.79
C SER A 199 19.16 1.36 9.11
N LYS A 200 19.01 2.29 8.18
CA LYS A 200 19.39 3.68 8.39
C LYS A 200 18.25 4.42 9.09
N VAL A 201 18.50 4.88 10.32
CA VAL A 201 17.47 5.50 11.17
C VAL A 201 17.24 6.96 10.79
N GLU A 202 18.33 7.70 10.53
CA GLU A 202 18.27 9.12 10.17
C GLU A 202 19.21 9.43 8.99
N CYS A 203 18.68 10.07 7.94
CA CYS A 203 19.37 10.35 6.67
C CYS A 203 19.26 11.82 6.29
N PHE A 204 20.39 12.54 6.27
CA PHE A 204 20.53 13.81 5.54
C PHE A 204 20.25 13.70 4.02
N CYS A 205 20.04 12.50 3.52
CA CYS A 205 20.17 12.13 2.12
C CYS A 205 18.84 12.18 1.37
N PHE A 206 17.73 12.07 2.09
CA PHE A 206 16.41 12.24 1.49
C PHE A 206 15.92 13.68 1.55
N GLU A 207 16.67 14.56 2.22
CA GLU A 207 16.35 15.96 2.34
C GLU A 207 17.37 16.80 1.57
N GLU A 208 16.86 17.81 0.87
CA GLU A 208 17.66 18.82 0.18
C GLU A 208 18.57 19.52 1.21
N GLN A 209 19.88 19.29 1.11
CA GLN A 209 20.86 19.99 1.96
C GLN A 209 21.25 21.29 1.27
N ARG A 210 20.94 22.42 1.90
CA ARG A 210 21.39 23.73 1.41
C ARG A 210 22.60 24.17 2.23
N LEU A 211 23.74 24.35 1.57
CA LEU A 211 24.95 24.94 2.17
C LEU A 211 25.18 26.33 1.61
N LEU A 212 25.32 27.30 2.49
CA LEU A 212 25.69 28.67 2.15
C LEU A 212 27.12 28.71 1.59
N ALA A 213 27.46 29.81 0.92
CA ALA A 213 28.82 30.05 0.44
C ALA A 213 29.86 29.91 1.58
N GLY A 214 30.84 29.01 1.41
CA GLY A 214 31.91 28.77 2.40
C GLY A 214 31.49 28.01 3.66
N GLU A 215 30.21 27.64 3.80
CA GLU A 215 29.69 26.96 4.99
C GLU A 215 30.23 25.53 5.09
N GLU A 216 30.52 25.11 6.33
CA GLU A 216 30.97 23.78 6.69
C GLU A 216 30.05 23.24 7.79
N VAL A 217 29.48 22.05 7.57
CA VAL A 217 28.56 21.40 8.50
C VAL A 217 28.95 19.95 8.75
N ASP A 218 28.71 19.49 9.97
CA ASP A 218 28.80 18.08 10.33
C ASP A 218 27.41 17.43 10.23
N MET A 219 27.31 16.38 9.42
CA MET A 219 26.09 15.64 9.14
C MET A 219 26.12 14.29 9.88
N PRO A 220 25.33 14.14 10.96
CA PRO A 220 25.24 12.88 11.69
C PRO A 220 24.51 11.81 10.88
N LEU A 221 24.91 10.57 11.09
CA LEU A 221 24.33 9.37 10.51
C LEU A 221 24.09 8.33 11.60
N LEU A 222 22.83 8.10 11.94
CA LEU A 222 22.41 7.04 12.86
C LEU A 222 21.98 5.79 12.09
N PHE A 223 22.59 4.65 12.38
CA PHE A 223 22.27 3.37 11.75
C PHE A 223 22.43 2.19 12.72
N PHE A 224 21.81 1.06 12.38
CA PHE A 224 22.04 -0.22 13.03
C PHE A 224 21.89 -1.35 12.01
N ILE A 225 22.45 -2.52 12.35
CA ILE A 225 22.29 -3.75 11.56
C ILE A 225 21.34 -4.66 12.32
N ASP A 226 20.28 -5.12 11.67
CA ASP A 226 19.29 -6.00 12.29
C ASP A 226 19.90 -7.37 12.66
N LYS A 227 19.51 -7.92 13.82
CA LYS A 227 19.97 -9.22 14.31
C LYS A 227 19.53 -10.39 13.42
N ASP A 228 18.46 -10.22 12.65
CA ASP A 228 17.95 -11.23 11.71
C ASP A 228 18.98 -11.62 10.63
N ILE A 229 20.04 -10.81 10.44
CA ILE A 229 21.17 -11.15 9.57
C ILE A 229 21.86 -12.47 9.97
N LEU A 230 21.80 -12.83 11.26
CA LEU A 230 22.43 -14.04 11.81
C LEU A 230 21.69 -15.31 11.37
N ASP A 231 20.38 -15.20 11.15
CA ASP A 231 19.54 -16.32 10.74
C ASP A 231 19.60 -16.57 9.23
N ASP A 232 19.97 -15.55 8.44
CA ASP A 232 20.05 -15.65 6.98
C ASP A 232 21.34 -16.39 6.52
N PRO A 233 21.22 -17.58 5.89
CA PRO A 233 22.36 -18.28 5.32
C PRO A 233 23.14 -17.47 4.29
N SER A 234 22.48 -16.53 3.60
CA SER A 234 23.08 -15.69 2.57
C SER A 234 24.06 -14.66 3.13
N CYS A 235 23.94 -14.31 4.42
CA CYS A 235 24.72 -13.27 5.09
C CYS A 235 25.78 -13.81 6.09
N ARG A 236 25.89 -15.13 6.27
CA ARG A 236 26.78 -15.76 7.27
C ARG A 236 28.27 -15.37 7.24
N ASN A 237 28.77 -14.88 6.10
CA ASN A 237 30.17 -14.50 5.92
C ASN A 237 30.35 -13.01 5.56
N VAL A 238 29.38 -12.16 5.93
CA VAL A 238 29.46 -10.71 5.70
C VAL A 238 30.10 -10.05 6.91
N GLU A 239 31.40 -9.82 6.84
CA GLU A 239 32.17 -9.11 7.88
C GLU A 239 32.45 -7.65 7.52
N ASP A 240 32.54 -7.34 6.22
CA ASP A 240 32.79 -6.00 5.72
C ASP A 240 31.59 -5.51 4.91
N VAL A 241 31.12 -4.33 5.28
CA VAL A 241 30.00 -3.64 4.64
C VAL A 241 30.49 -2.27 4.23
N VAL A 242 30.21 -1.86 3.00
CA VAL A 242 30.53 -0.52 2.52
C VAL A 242 29.23 0.27 2.40
N LEU A 243 29.16 1.38 3.14
CA LEU A 243 28.13 2.38 2.99
C LEU A 243 28.69 3.54 2.18
N SER A 244 28.25 3.63 0.93
CA SER A 244 28.69 4.64 -0.01
C SER A 244 27.62 5.73 -0.14
N TYR A 245 28.04 6.97 0.02
CA TYR A 245 27.23 8.17 -0.22
C TYR A 245 27.76 8.93 -1.42
N THR A 246 26.90 9.32 -2.35
CA THR A 246 27.26 10.22 -3.45
C THR A 246 26.34 11.43 -3.48
N PHE A 247 26.93 12.62 -3.36
CA PHE A 247 26.22 13.89 -3.48
C PHE A 247 26.13 14.37 -4.93
N PHE A 248 24.95 14.83 -5.29
CA PHE A 248 24.66 15.51 -6.55
C PHE A 248 24.15 16.90 -6.27
N ARG A 249 24.45 17.82 -7.17
CA ARG A 249 23.84 19.14 -7.16
C ARG A 249 22.37 19.02 -7.56
N ALA A 250 21.53 19.81 -6.92
CA ALA A 250 20.10 19.89 -7.23
C ALA A 250 19.69 21.36 -7.35
N ARG A 251 18.70 21.64 -8.20
CA ARG A 251 18.04 22.94 -8.31
C ARG A 251 16.54 22.78 -8.29
N ARG A 252 15.83 23.80 -7.80
CA ARG A 252 14.40 23.96 -8.02
C ARG A 252 14.14 24.95 -9.14
N ASN A 253 13.22 24.58 -10.03
CA ASN A 253 12.62 25.53 -10.97
C ASN A 253 11.61 26.45 -10.26
N GLU A 254 11.09 27.46 -10.97
CA GLU A 254 10.11 28.43 -10.40
C GLU A 254 8.83 27.76 -9.90
N HIS A 255 8.54 26.55 -10.37
CA HIS A 255 7.39 25.73 -9.96
C HIS A 255 7.68 24.83 -8.75
N GLY A 256 8.88 24.92 -8.16
CA GLY A 256 9.28 24.15 -6.99
C GLY A 256 9.61 22.68 -7.26
N GLN A 257 9.75 22.29 -8.52
CA GLN A 257 10.15 20.93 -8.92
C GLN A 257 11.68 20.83 -9.00
N LEU A 258 12.21 19.68 -8.61
CA LEU A 258 13.63 19.36 -8.76
C LEU A 258 13.97 19.19 -10.24
N GLU A 259 14.83 20.05 -10.76
CA GLU A 259 15.36 19.96 -12.12
C GLU A 259 16.77 19.34 -12.05
N PRO A 260 17.04 18.25 -12.81
CA PRO A 260 18.39 17.71 -12.92
C PRO A 260 19.35 18.77 -13.44
N ASP A 261 20.58 18.82 -12.91
CA ASP A 261 21.61 19.79 -13.33
C ASP A 261 22.21 19.51 -14.72
N ALA A 262 21.82 18.42 -15.38
CA ALA A 262 22.22 18.12 -16.74
C ALA A 262 21.41 18.95 -17.73
N GLU A 263 22.08 19.47 -18.77
CA GLU A 263 21.41 20.17 -19.86
C GLU A 263 20.38 19.24 -20.51
N GLU A 264 19.20 19.77 -20.81
CA GLU A 264 18.01 18.95 -21.11
C GLU A 264 18.16 18.14 -22.39
N ASP A 265 18.94 18.66 -23.34
CA ASP A 265 19.40 17.98 -24.55
C ASP A 265 20.30 16.77 -24.22
N VAL A 266 21.23 16.89 -23.27
CA VAL A 266 22.09 15.79 -22.81
C VAL A 266 21.27 14.70 -22.13
N VAL A 267 20.29 15.09 -21.30
CA VAL A 267 19.37 14.15 -20.66
C VAL A 267 18.54 13.41 -21.72
N GLN A 268 17.98 14.13 -22.68
CA GLN A 268 17.15 13.53 -23.74
C GLN A 268 17.97 12.64 -24.69
N ASN A 269 19.20 13.04 -25.04
CA ASN A 269 20.13 12.20 -25.79
C ASN A 269 20.42 10.89 -25.05
N SER A 270 20.64 10.95 -23.74
CA SER A 270 20.90 9.77 -22.89
C SER A 270 19.68 8.85 -22.78
N LEU A 271 18.47 9.41 -22.83
CA LEU A 271 17.21 8.68 -22.82
C LEU A 271 16.77 8.17 -24.21
N GLY A 272 17.56 8.43 -25.26
CA GLY A 272 17.27 8.02 -26.64
C GLY A 272 16.25 8.91 -27.37
N PHE A 273 15.91 10.07 -26.81
CA PHE A 273 14.96 11.03 -27.38
C PHE A 273 15.60 12.17 -28.18
N GLY A 274 16.93 12.21 -28.29
CA GLY A 274 17.68 13.28 -28.97
C GLY A 274 17.30 13.60 -30.42
N GLY A 275 16.62 12.68 -31.11
CA GLY A 275 16.16 12.85 -32.49
C GLY A 275 14.73 13.39 -32.64
N TYR A 276 14.02 13.68 -31.53
CA TYR A 276 12.64 14.14 -31.57
C TYR A 276 12.55 15.64 -31.26
N GLU A 277 11.75 16.36 -32.05
CA GLU A 277 11.47 17.77 -31.76
C GLU A 277 10.54 17.85 -30.54
N HIS A 278 11.05 18.42 -29.45
CA HIS A 278 10.30 18.56 -28.21
C HIS A 278 9.45 19.84 -28.23
N ALA A 279 8.26 19.77 -27.65
CA ALA A 279 7.40 20.95 -27.49
C ALA A 279 8.15 22.02 -26.67
N PRO A 280 8.06 23.31 -27.05
CA PRO A 280 8.75 24.38 -26.34
C PRO A 280 8.28 24.46 -24.89
N LYS A 281 9.23 24.64 -23.96
CA LYS A 281 8.96 24.85 -22.53
C LYS A 281 7.93 25.96 -22.34
N ALA A 282 7.06 25.80 -21.34
CA ALA A 282 5.97 26.74 -21.07
C ALA A 282 6.46 28.18 -20.85
N GLU A 283 7.66 28.35 -20.29
CA GLU A 283 8.34 29.64 -20.12
C GLU A 283 8.61 30.34 -21.46
N VAL A 284 9.13 29.60 -22.45
CA VAL A 284 9.37 30.12 -23.82
C VAL A 284 8.05 30.43 -24.52
N ARG A 285 7.03 29.58 -24.33
CA ARG A 285 5.68 29.81 -24.87
C ARG A 285 5.02 31.06 -24.28
N ASN A 286 5.29 31.37 -23.01
CA ASN A 286 4.75 32.53 -22.32
C ASN A 286 5.54 33.81 -22.64
N ALA A 287 6.85 33.72 -22.90
CA ALA A 287 7.69 34.85 -23.32
C ALA A 287 7.30 35.43 -24.68
N GLY A 288 6.74 34.61 -25.59
CA GLY A 288 6.17 35.08 -26.87
C GLY A 288 4.81 35.80 -26.73
N LYS A 289 4.31 35.99 -25.52
CA LYS A 289 2.99 36.57 -25.23
C LYS A 289 3.07 37.82 -24.33
N ALA A 290 4.11 38.63 -24.46
CA ALA A 290 4.12 39.98 -23.90
C ALA A 290 3.26 40.91 -24.79
N PRO A 291 2.39 41.77 -24.23
CA PRO A 291 1.68 42.78 -25.02
C PRO A 291 2.64 43.90 -25.42
N ASP A 292 2.83 44.09 -26.73
CA ASP A 292 3.42 45.31 -27.29
C ASP A 292 2.55 46.51 -26.87
N SER A 293 2.98 47.24 -25.86
CA SER A 293 2.49 48.59 -25.59
C SER A 293 3.63 49.52 -25.20
N ASN A 294 4.24 50.15 -26.20
CA ASN A 294 4.82 51.48 -26.07
C ASN A 294 4.69 52.19 -27.43
N PRO A 295 3.83 53.21 -27.56
CA PRO A 295 3.80 54.03 -28.78
C PRO A 295 5.06 54.90 -28.87
N PRO A 296 5.57 55.17 -30.07
CA PRO A 296 6.79 55.96 -30.25
C PRO A 296 6.56 57.42 -29.85
N SER A 297 7.47 57.95 -29.04
CA SER A 297 7.56 59.37 -28.71
C SER A 297 7.93 60.20 -29.95
N THR A 298 7.04 61.10 -30.35
CA THR A 298 7.29 62.11 -31.40
C THR A 298 8.32 63.14 -30.93
N PRO A 299 9.36 63.48 -31.72
CA PRO A 299 10.24 64.59 -31.40
C PRO A 299 9.64 65.92 -31.84
N SER A 300 9.80 66.93 -30.98
CA SER A 300 9.40 68.31 -31.17
C SER A 300 10.18 69.01 -32.30
N GLN A 301 9.46 69.66 -33.22
CA GLN A 301 9.83 70.93 -33.85
C GLN A 301 8.57 71.77 -34.01
#